data_AF-A0A1H4IMG7-F1
#
_entry.id   AF-A0A1H4IMG7-F1
#
_cell.length_a   1.000
_cell.length_b   1.000
_cell.length_c   1.000
_cell.angle_alpha   90.00
_cell.angle_beta   90.00
_cell.angle_gamma   90.00
#
_symmetry.space_group_name_H-M   'P 1'
#
loop_
_entity.id
_entity.type
_entity.pdbx_description
1 polymer ?
#
loop_
_entity_poly.entity_id
_entity_poly.type
_entity_poly.pdbx_seq_one_letter_code
_entity_poly.pdbx_strand_id
1 'polypeptide(L)'
;MRKLLVVIVGMVLLFPSNSTWAASQSCQQIQAAIREHGSIILRYPSGNGGSIQRYDRFVANLNECPAAFNTLKVRRVPALDTDACPLHVCWNND
;
A
#
# COMPACT_ATOMS: atom_id res chain seq x y z
N MET A 1 14.35 35.77 31.87
CA MET A 1 13.07 35.05 32.03
C MET A 1 12.41 34.88 30.66
N ARG A 2 12.57 33.69 30.08
CA ARG A 2 11.65 32.94 29.21
C ARG A 2 10.66 33.74 28.35
N LYS A 3 10.98 33.96 27.07
CA LYS A 3 10.00 34.00 25.98
C LYS A 3 10.50 33.20 24.78
N LEU A 4 10.17 31.91 24.86
CA LEU A 4 9.99 30.91 23.81
C LEU A 4 10.65 31.17 22.44
N LEU A 5 11.70 30.40 22.20
CA LEU A 5 12.05 29.84 20.89
C LEU A 5 10.78 29.27 20.22
N VAL A 6 10.25 29.99 19.24
CA VAL A 6 9.28 29.42 18.29
C VAL A 6 10.09 28.67 17.24
N VAL A 7 10.42 27.42 17.54
CA VAL A 7 10.89 26.49 16.51
C VAL A 7 9.64 25.99 15.80
N ILE A 8 9.32 26.62 14.66
CA ILE A 8 8.32 26.10 13.74
C ILE A 8 8.91 24.82 13.17
N VAL A 9 8.55 23.68 13.76
CA VAL A 9 8.80 22.35 13.18
C VAL A 9 7.86 22.20 11.98
N GLY A 10 8.22 22.86 10.89
CA GLY A 10 7.57 22.76 9.59
C GLY A 10 8.32 21.75 8.73
N MET A 11 8.33 20.47 9.11
CA MET A 11 8.90 19.41 8.28
C MET A 11 7.83 18.35 8.00
N VAL A 12 6.82 18.76 7.20
CA VAL A 12 5.74 17.89 6.68
C VAL A 12 5.95 17.63 5.19
N LEU A 13 7.17 17.27 4.75
CA LEU A 13 7.45 17.10 3.31
C LEU A 13 8.20 15.83 2.91
N LEU A 14 8.26 14.80 3.76
CA LEU A 14 8.89 13.52 3.38
C LEU A 14 7.96 12.33 3.60
N PHE A 15 6.65 12.49 3.39
CA PHE A 15 5.81 11.35 3.09
C PHE A 15 5.84 11.19 1.57
N PRO A 16 6.65 10.29 1.00
CA PRO A 16 6.51 9.97 -0.40
C PRO A 16 5.10 9.40 -0.57
N SER A 17 4.17 10.21 -1.10
CA SER A 17 2.94 9.73 -1.74
C SER A 17 3.28 9.05 -3.08
N ASN A 18 4.34 8.25 -3.07
CA ASN A 18 4.90 7.58 -4.23
C ASN A 18 4.32 6.17 -4.17
N SER A 19 3.34 5.90 -5.01
CA SER A 19 2.92 4.52 -5.24
C SER A 19 4.15 3.74 -5.74
N THR A 20 4.62 2.77 -4.95
CA THR A 20 5.76 1.94 -5.34
C THR A 20 5.31 0.96 -6.41
N TRP A 21 6.16 0.71 -7.39
CA TRP A 21 5.87 -0.24 -8.45
C TRP A 21 6.10 -1.66 -7.94
N ALA A 22 5.06 -2.51 -7.95
CA ALA A 22 5.15 -3.85 -7.40
C ALA A 22 6.26 -4.71 -8.06
N ALA A 23 6.50 -4.54 -9.36
CA ALA A 23 7.56 -5.30 -10.06
C ALA A 23 9.00 -4.86 -9.70
N SER A 24 9.16 -3.81 -8.87
CA SER A 24 10.48 -3.37 -8.36
C SER A 24 10.88 -4.04 -7.04
N GLN A 25 9.98 -4.80 -6.40
CA GLN A 25 10.21 -5.44 -5.10
C GLN A 25 9.86 -6.92 -5.16
N SER A 26 10.51 -7.74 -4.32
CA SER A 26 10.12 -9.14 -4.17
C SER A 26 8.77 -9.26 -3.46
N CYS A 27 8.06 -10.36 -3.69
CA CYS A 27 6.78 -10.61 -3.03
C CYS A 27 6.91 -10.55 -1.50
N GLN A 28 8.00 -11.10 -0.96
CA GLN A 28 8.29 -11.04 0.47
C GLN A 28 8.54 -9.62 0.97
N GLN A 29 9.26 -8.79 0.21
CA GLN A 29 9.50 -7.38 0.57
C GLN A 29 8.19 -6.59 0.61
N ILE A 30 7.31 -6.79 -0.37
CA ILE A 30 5.99 -6.15 -0.42
C ILE A 30 5.16 -6.55 0.80
N GLN A 31 5.08 -7.85 1.08
CA GLN A 31 4.34 -8.35 2.24
C GLN A 31 4.93 -7.86 3.57
N ALA A 32 6.26 -7.75 3.67
CA ALA A 32 6.92 -7.19 4.85
C ALA A 32 6.57 -5.71 5.03
N ALA A 33 6.62 -4.90 3.97
CA ALA A 33 6.24 -3.50 4.00
C ALA A 33 4.77 -3.31 4.40
N ILE A 34 3.86 -4.15 3.90
CA ILE A 34 2.45 -4.15 4.31
C ILE A 34 2.32 -4.46 5.82
N ARG A 35 3.04 -5.47 6.32
CA ARG A 35 2.99 -5.81 7.76
C ARG A 35 3.54 -4.70 8.65
N GLU A 36 4.59 -4.02 8.20
CA GLU A 36 5.24 -2.94 8.95
C GLU A 36 4.39 -1.67 9.00
N HIS A 37 3.79 -1.28 7.87
CA HIS A 37 3.02 -0.04 7.75
C HIS A 37 1.51 -0.21 7.96
N GLY A 38 1.03 -1.44 8.12
CA GLY A 38 -0.39 -1.80 8.14
C GLY A 38 -1.02 -1.75 6.74
N SER A 39 -0.72 -0.72 5.95
CA SER A 39 -1.22 -0.59 4.58
C SER A 39 -0.27 0.19 3.67
N ILE A 40 -0.27 -0.14 2.39
CA ILE A 40 0.48 0.59 1.36
C ILE A 40 -0.34 0.70 0.06
N ILE A 41 -0.04 1.70 -0.77
CA ILE A 41 -0.61 1.82 -2.11
C ILE A 41 0.42 1.33 -3.11
N LEU A 42 0.09 0.28 -3.87
CA LEU A 42 0.98 -0.26 -4.90
C LEU A 42 0.43 0.02 -6.29
N ARG A 43 1.36 0.31 -7.21
CA ARG A 43 1.10 0.35 -8.64
C ARG A 43 1.46 -0.98 -9.29
N TYR A 44 0.60 -1.50 -10.16
CA TYR A 44 0.88 -2.74 -10.90
C TYR A 44 0.09 -2.83 -12.22
N PRO A 45 0.57 -3.59 -13.22
CA PRO A 45 -0.14 -3.73 -14.49
C PRO A 45 -1.46 -4.50 -14.32
N SER A 46 -2.46 -4.15 -15.13
CA SER A 46 -3.70 -4.94 -15.20
C SER A 46 -3.44 -6.32 -15.83
N GLY A 47 -4.06 -7.37 -15.27
CA GLY A 47 -3.92 -8.75 -15.75
C GLY A 47 -4.51 -9.03 -17.15
N ASN A 48 -5.30 -8.12 -17.72
CA ASN A 48 -5.96 -8.29 -19.02
C ASN A 48 -5.10 -7.81 -20.21
N GLY A 49 -3.76 -7.80 -20.09
CA GLY A 49 -2.86 -7.51 -21.21
C GLY A 49 -2.85 -6.05 -21.72
N GLY A 50 -3.34 -5.10 -20.93
CA GLY A 50 -3.45 -3.70 -21.33
C GLY A 50 -2.50 -2.79 -20.55
N SER A 51 -2.05 -1.72 -21.21
CA SER A 51 -1.27 -0.56 -20.71
C SER A 51 -1.86 0.19 -19.50
N ILE A 52 -2.96 -0.33 -18.94
CA ILE A 52 -3.67 0.22 -17.80
C ILE A 52 -2.96 -0.19 -16.51
N GLN A 53 -2.55 0.82 -15.78
CA GLN A 53 -1.94 0.69 -14.46
C GLN A 53 -3.04 0.71 -13.40
N ARG A 54 -3.02 -0.27 -12.51
CA ARG A 54 -3.90 -0.32 -11.34
C ARG A 54 -3.16 0.23 -10.14
N TYR A 55 -3.93 0.86 -9.27
CA TYR A 55 -3.49 1.35 -7.98
C TYR A 55 -4.50 0.84 -6.96
N ASP A 56 -4.05 -0.05 -6.09
CA ASP A 56 -4.87 -0.56 -5.00
C ASP A 56 -4.16 -0.28 -3.67
N ARG A 57 -4.94 -0.08 -2.61
CA ARG A 57 -4.44 -0.06 -1.23
C ARG A 57 -4.45 -1.48 -0.69
N PHE A 58 -3.26 -2.02 -0.45
CA PHE A 58 -3.07 -3.33 0.16
C PHE A 58 -2.94 -3.20 1.65
N VAL A 59 -3.50 -4.15 2.39
CA VAL A 59 -3.63 -4.11 3.85
C VAL A 59 -3.08 -5.37 4.50
N ALA A 60 -2.58 -5.25 5.72
CA ALA A 60 -2.08 -6.37 6.49
C ALA A 60 -3.22 -7.25 7.01
N ASN A 61 -4.30 -6.63 7.46
CA ASN A 61 -5.46 -7.30 8.05
C ASN A 61 -6.71 -6.40 7.97
N LEU A 62 -7.85 -6.91 8.45
CA LEU A 62 -9.15 -6.24 8.36
C LEU A 62 -9.22 -4.94 9.19
N ASN A 63 -8.42 -4.79 10.26
CA ASN A 63 -8.43 -3.59 11.10
C ASN A 63 -7.90 -2.35 10.35
N GLU A 64 -7.16 -2.56 9.27
CA GLU A 64 -6.65 -1.50 8.40
C GLU A 64 -7.68 -1.03 7.36
N CYS A 65 -8.83 -1.71 7.28
CA CYS A 65 -9.89 -1.40 6.35
C CYS A 65 -10.82 -0.30 6.89
N PRO A 66 -11.31 0.60 6.02
CA PRO A 66 -12.39 1.51 6.39
C PRO A 66 -13.64 0.74 6.83
N ALA A 67 -14.47 1.33 7.68
CA ALA A 67 -15.66 0.69 8.26
C ALA A 67 -16.67 0.15 7.21
N ALA A 68 -16.66 0.67 5.99
CA ALA A 68 -17.48 0.21 4.88
C ALA A 68 -17.03 -1.14 4.27
N PHE A 69 -15.91 -1.71 4.72
CA PHE A 69 -15.37 -2.97 4.23
C PHE A 69 -15.29 -3.98 5.36
N ASN A 70 -15.97 -5.11 5.20
CA ASN A 70 -16.12 -6.14 6.23
C ASN A 70 -15.30 -7.42 5.93
N THR A 71 -14.67 -7.50 4.76
CA THR A 71 -13.90 -8.67 4.34
C THR A 71 -12.58 -8.29 3.67
N LEU A 72 -11.68 -9.27 3.57
CA LEU A 72 -10.46 -9.17 2.78
C LEU A 72 -10.60 -10.02 1.53
N LYS A 73 -10.13 -9.49 0.40
CA LYS A 73 -10.02 -10.22 -0.85
C LYS A 73 -8.56 -10.37 -1.24
N VAL A 74 -8.18 -11.58 -1.66
CA VAL A 74 -6.85 -11.82 -2.19
C VAL A 74 -6.77 -11.26 -3.62
N ARG A 75 -5.81 -10.36 -3.83
CA ARG A 75 -5.40 -9.85 -5.13
C ARG A 75 -4.02 -10.40 -5.47
N ARG A 76 -3.89 -10.93 -6.68
CA ARG A 76 -2.62 -11.42 -7.22
C ARG A 76 -1.98 -10.31 -8.03
N VAL A 77 -0.76 -9.95 -7.66
CA VAL A 77 0.01 -8.85 -8.23
C VAL A 77 1.35 -9.39 -8.71
N PRO A 78 1.80 -9.06 -9.93
CA PRO A 78 3.14 -9.41 -10.37
C PRO A 78 4.18 -8.63 -9.57
N ALA A 79 5.06 -9.36 -8.88
CA ALA A 79 6.22 -8.87 -8.17
C ALA A 79 7.50 -9.19 -8.96
N LEU A 80 8.66 -8.76 -8.47
CA LEU A 80 9.95 -8.98 -9.14
C LEU A 80 10.28 -10.47 -9.34
N ASP A 81 9.95 -11.29 -8.33
CA ASP A 81 10.35 -12.71 -8.23
C ASP A 81 9.14 -13.67 -8.28
N THR A 82 7.92 -13.15 -8.39
CA THR A 82 6.69 -13.94 -8.36
C THR A 82 5.63 -13.32 -9.25
N ASP A 83 5.21 -14.04 -10.29
CA ASP A 83 4.20 -13.56 -11.26
C ASP A 83 2.83 -13.26 -10.63
N ALA A 84 2.54 -13.85 -9.47
CA ALA A 84 1.25 -13.78 -8.82
C ALA A 84 1.37 -13.70 -7.29
N CYS A 85 2.03 -12.67 -6.77
CA CYS A 85 2.15 -12.42 -5.33
C CYS A 85 0.76 -12.19 -4.69
N PRO A 86 0.34 -13.00 -3.70
CA PRO A 86 -0.95 -12.85 -3.06
C PRO A 86 -0.89 -11.76 -1.98
N LEU A 87 -1.75 -10.75 -2.12
CA LEU A 87 -1.88 -9.62 -1.21
C LEU A 87 -3.36 -9.40 -0.86
N HIS A 88 -3.65 -8.73 0.25
CA HIS A 88 -5.03 -8.45 0.66
C HIS A 88 -5.44 -7.02 0.29
N VAL A 89 -6.66 -6.89 -0.23
CA VAL A 89 -7.37 -5.61 -0.37
C VAL A 89 -8.66 -5.67 0.43
N CYS A 90 -9.11 -4.52 0.92
CA CYS A 90 -10.40 -4.39 1.56
C CYS A 90 -11.52 -4.66 0.56
N TRP A 91 -12.54 -5.42 0.97
CA TRP A 91 -13.66 -5.79 0.13
C TRP A 91 -14.97 -5.76 0.93
N ASN A 92 -16.05 -5.50 0.21
CA ASN A 92 -17.40 -5.65 0.72
C ASN A 92 -18.24 -6.38 -0.33
N ASN A 93 -19.24 -7.14 0.12
CA ASN A 93 -20.14 -7.94 -0.72
C ASN A 93 -21.45 -7.21 -1.05
N ASP A 94 -21.52 -5.88 -0.85
CA ASP A 94 -22.67 -5.04 -1.19
C ASP A 94 -23.09 -5.15 -2.67
#